data_AF-A0AA36FP63-F1
#
_entry.id   AF-A0AA36FP63-F1
#
_cell.length_a   1.000
_cell.length_b   1.000
_cell.length_c   1.000
_cell.angle_alpha   90.00
_cell.angle_beta   90.00
_cell.angle_gamma   90.00
#
_symmetry.space_group_name_H-M   'P 1'
#
loop_
_entity.id
_entity.type
_entity.pdbx_description
1 polymer ?
#
loop_
_entity_poly.entity_id
_entity_poly.type
_entity_poly.pdbx_seq_one_letter_code
_entity_poly.pdbx_strand_id
1 'polypeptide(L)'
;MDFVSELNHFTMYREKNESFNSGYLYKYALPFEGVPQHVELTLWFQDHWYHSITISVVYYIVVRITQRWMEKRAPYRLDSALFFWNCSHALYSIVAFLRMSEDFAHSASQSFYDLVCRSVVPYDVAAFWSVTFGMSKVGRWSIFRFI
;
A
#
# COMPACT_ATOMS: atom_id res chain seq x y z
N MET A 1 9.01 29.07 -10.71
CA MET A 1 9.09 28.26 -9.47
C MET A 1 7.77 27.53 -9.27
N ASP A 2 7.16 27.09 -10.37
CA ASP A 2 5.71 26.83 -10.42
C ASP A 2 5.41 25.33 -10.34
N PHE A 3 6.26 24.48 -10.92
CA PHE A 3 6.12 23.03 -10.89
C PHE A 3 6.09 22.44 -9.47
N VAL A 4 6.93 22.95 -8.56
CA VAL A 4 6.98 22.47 -7.16
C VAL A 4 5.74 22.92 -6.38
N SER A 5 5.20 24.11 -6.69
CA SER A 5 3.96 24.60 -6.09
C SER A 5 2.74 23.86 -6.64
N GLU A 6 2.73 23.55 -7.94
CA GLU A 6 1.68 22.74 -8.59
C GLU A 6 1.70 21.29 -8.11
N LEU A 7 2.88 20.70 -7.87
CA LEU A 7 2.99 19.38 -7.22
C LEU A 7 2.38 19.39 -5.83
N ASN A 8 2.54 20.47 -5.07
CA ASN A 8 1.94 20.58 -3.74
C ASN A 8 0.42 20.82 -3.79
N HIS A 9 -0.10 21.42 -4.86
CA HIS A 9 -1.51 21.77 -5.01
C HIS A 9 -2.34 20.79 -5.86
N PHE A 10 -1.72 19.76 -6.45
CA PHE A 10 -2.34 18.66 -7.19
C PHE A 10 -3.39 19.10 -8.22
N THR A 11 -3.19 20.26 -8.85
CA THR A 11 -4.14 20.81 -9.84
C THR A 11 -4.36 19.86 -11.01
N MET A 12 -3.34 19.09 -11.42
CA MET A 12 -3.45 18.05 -12.44
C MET A 12 -4.37 16.87 -12.07
N TYR A 13 -4.53 16.55 -10.78
CA TYR A 13 -5.43 15.48 -10.33
C TYR A 13 -6.82 16.00 -9.93
N ARG A 14 -6.94 17.32 -9.69
CA ARG A 14 -8.18 18.00 -9.35
C ARG A 14 -9.06 18.26 -10.58
N GLU A 15 -8.45 18.57 -11.73
CA GLU A 15 -9.19 18.61 -12.99
C GLU A 15 -9.48 17.18 -13.46
N LYS A 16 -10.78 16.87 -13.62
CA LYS A 16 -11.28 15.59 -14.16
C LYS A 16 -10.82 15.39 -15.61
N ASN A 17 -9.57 15.03 -15.81
CA ASN A 17 -9.09 14.52 -17.08
C ASN A 17 -9.32 13.01 -17.11
N GLU A 18 -10.54 12.61 -17.49
CA GLU A 18 -10.91 11.20 -17.71
C GLU A 18 -10.03 10.52 -18.79
N SER A 19 -9.21 11.28 -19.51
CA SER A 19 -8.31 10.82 -20.56
C SER A 19 -7.11 9.98 -20.08
N PHE A 20 -6.73 10.03 -18.80
CA PHE A 20 -5.54 9.34 -18.28
C PHE A 20 -5.84 8.04 -17.51
N ASN A 21 -7.10 7.75 -17.23
CA ASN A 21 -7.49 6.56 -16.48
C ASN A 21 -7.78 5.38 -17.42
N SER A 22 -7.43 4.17 -16.99
CA SER A 22 -7.86 2.96 -17.68
C SER A 22 -9.39 2.90 -17.70
N GLY A 23 -10.01 2.62 -18.85
CA GLY A 23 -11.47 2.45 -18.97
C GLY A 23 -11.98 1.11 -18.45
N TYR A 24 -11.13 0.34 -17.76
CA TYR A 24 -11.51 -0.94 -17.20
C TYR A 24 -12.37 -0.73 -15.95
N LEU A 25 -13.48 -1.46 -15.89
CA LEU A 25 -14.39 -1.49 -14.76
C LEU A 25 -14.50 -2.94 -14.29
N TYR A 26 -14.19 -3.19 -13.02
CA TYR A 26 -14.36 -4.52 -12.45
C TYR A 26 -15.82 -4.93 -12.50
N LYS A 27 -16.07 -6.16 -12.97
CA LYS A 27 -17.41 -6.75 -13.03
C LYS A 27 -18.01 -6.96 -11.64
N TYR A 28 -17.18 -7.08 -10.61
CA TYR A 28 -17.60 -7.31 -9.23
C TYR A 28 -16.65 -6.60 -8.26
N ALA A 29 -17.18 -5.62 -7.53
CA ALA A 29 -16.51 -5.00 -6.39
C ALA A 29 -17.22 -5.42 -5.10
N LEU A 30 -16.49 -5.91 -4.11
CA LEU A 30 -17.08 -6.21 -2.80
C LEU A 30 -17.42 -4.88 -2.10
N PRO A 31 -18.49 -4.84 -1.27
CA PRO A 31 -18.95 -3.58 -0.65
C PRO A 31 -17.93 -2.93 0.29
N PHE A 32 -16.92 -3.68 0.76
CA PHE A 32 -15.81 -3.15 1.55
C PHE A 32 -14.61 -2.71 0.71
N GLU A 33 -14.55 -3.08 -0.57
CA GLU A 33 -13.49 -2.69 -1.52
C GLU A 33 -13.77 -1.32 -2.17
N GLY A 34 -14.99 -0.79 -2.02
CA GLY A 34 -15.34 0.54 -2.49
C GLY A 34 -14.61 1.62 -1.67
N VAL A 35 -13.79 2.43 -2.33
CA VAL A 35 -13.12 3.59 -1.72
C VAL A 35 -13.92 4.84 -2.06
N PRO A 36 -14.79 5.34 -1.15
CA PRO A 36 -15.72 6.42 -1.48
C PRO A 36 -15.04 7.77 -1.72
N GLN A 37 -13.85 8.03 -1.17
CA GLN A 37 -13.15 9.33 -1.26
C GLN A 37 -11.64 9.17 -1.49
N HIS A 38 -11.25 8.84 -2.71
CA HIS A 38 -9.84 8.75 -3.13
C HIS A 38 -9.08 10.09 -2.97
N VAL A 39 -9.75 11.22 -3.22
CA VAL A 39 -9.15 12.56 -3.09
C VAL A 39 -8.78 12.89 -1.64
N GLU A 40 -9.65 12.57 -0.68
CA GLU A 40 -9.40 12.85 0.74
C GLU A 40 -8.27 11.97 1.29
N LEU A 41 -8.19 10.72 0.86
CA LEU A 41 -7.10 9.82 1.24
C LEU A 41 -5.74 10.31 0.73
N THR A 42 -5.67 10.77 -0.53
CA THR A 42 -4.43 11.34 -1.10
C THR A 42 -4.00 12.60 -0.34
N LEU A 43 -4.94 13.49 -0.05
CA LEU A 43 -4.66 14.71 0.74
C LEU A 43 -4.20 14.36 2.16
N TRP A 44 -4.80 13.35 2.79
CA TRP A 44 -4.38 12.90 4.11
C TRP A 44 -2.96 12.31 4.12
N PHE A 45 -2.62 11.47 3.13
CA PHE A 45 -1.28 10.93 2.99
C PHE A 45 -0.23 12.02 2.77
N GLN A 46 -0.57 13.06 2.02
CA GLN A 46 0.30 14.20 1.82
C GLN A 46 0.43 15.03 3.09
N ASP A 47 -0.66 15.32 3.80
CA ASP A 47 -0.55 16.10 5.05
C ASP A 47 0.21 15.33 6.15
N HIS A 48 0.30 14.01 6.07
CA HIS A 48 0.94 13.17 7.08
C HIS A 48 2.22 12.46 6.59
N TRP A 49 2.79 12.83 5.44
CA TRP A 49 3.92 12.10 4.85
C TRP A 49 5.14 12.05 5.79
N TYR A 50 5.38 13.11 6.58
CA TYR A 50 6.48 13.18 7.55
C TYR A 50 6.34 12.18 8.71
N HIS A 51 5.13 11.69 8.99
CA HIS A 51 4.93 10.63 9.97
C HIS A 51 5.61 9.32 9.56
N SER A 52 5.78 9.05 8.26
CA SER A 52 6.48 7.85 7.78
C SER A 52 7.95 7.83 8.23
N ILE A 53 8.63 8.98 8.21
CA ILE A 53 10.03 9.13 8.62
C ILE A 53 10.15 8.96 10.14
N THR A 54 9.27 9.62 10.90
CA THR A 54 9.29 9.52 12.36
C THR A 54 9.00 8.10 12.84
N ILE A 55 8.04 7.40 12.22
CA ILE A 55 7.75 5.99 12.51
C ILE A 55 8.96 5.10 12.19
N SER A 56 9.68 5.37 11.09
CA SER A 56 10.88 4.60 10.71
C SER A 56 12.02 4.74 11.72
N VAL A 57 12.27 5.96 12.20
CA VAL A 57 13.29 6.23 13.23
C VAL A 57 12.90 5.57 14.56
N VAL A 58 11.64 5.70 14.98
CA VAL A 58 11.12 5.06 16.20
C VAL A 58 11.24 3.53 16.08
N TYR A 59 10.88 2.95 14.94
CA TYR A 59 11.00 1.52 14.69
C TYR A 59 12.45 1.04 14.85
N TYR A 60 13.42 1.75 14.28
CA TYR A 60 14.84 1.42 14.43
C TYR A 60 15.27 1.42 15.91
N ILE A 61 14.89 2.44 16.67
CA ILE A 61 15.20 2.55 18.11
C ILE A 61 14.60 1.37 18.87
N VAL A 62 13.32 1.05 18.62
CA VAL A 62 12.63 -0.06 19.29
C VAL A 62 13.32 -1.40 18.99
N VAL A 63 13.67 -1.67 17.73
CA VAL A 63 14.40 -2.91 17.36
C VAL A 63 15.73 -3.01 18.10
N ARG A 64 16.50 -1.92 18.19
CA ARG A 64 17.78 -1.89 18.90
C ARG A 64 17.62 -2.13 20.41
N ILE A 65 16.60 -1.55 21.03
CA ILE A 65 16.28 -1.78 22.45
C ILE A 65 15.91 -3.25 22.68
N THR A 66 15.03 -3.81 21.85
CA THR A 66 14.62 -5.22 21.95
C THR A 66 15.82 -6.16 21.80
N GLN A 67 16.69 -5.94 20.82
CA GLN A 67 17.92 -6.72 20.64
C GLN A 67 18.80 -6.67 21.91
N ARG A 68 19.04 -5.47 22.46
CA ARG A 68 19.83 -5.27 23.68
C ARG A 68 19.21 -5.95 24.91
N TRP A 69 17.89 -5.97 24.98
CA TRP A 69 17.14 -6.58 26.07
C TRP A 69 17.17 -8.10 25.99
N MET A 70 17.12 -8.65 24.78
CA MET A 70 17.21 -10.09 24.52
C MET A 70 18.62 -10.66 24.62
N GLU A 71 19.69 -9.84 24.50
CA GLU A 71 21.07 -10.29 24.76
C GLU A 71 21.25 -10.95 26.15
N LYS A 72 20.40 -10.59 27.12
CA LYS A 72 20.45 -11.10 28.49
C LYS A 72 19.45 -12.24 28.78
N ARG A 73 18.70 -12.73 27.78
CA ARG A 73 17.64 -13.74 27.95
C ARG A 73 17.76 -14.85 26.90
N ALA A 74 17.26 -16.04 27.23
CA ALA A 74 17.16 -17.13 26.26
C ALA A 74 16.14 -16.79 25.16
N PRO A 75 16.40 -17.17 23.90
CA PRO A 75 15.52 -16.87 22.78
C PRO A 75 14.15 -17.53 22.97
N TYR A 76 13.09 -16.81 22.62
CA TYR A 76 11.73 -17.32 22.72
C TYR A 76 11.45 -18.30 21.57
N ARG A 77 10.79 -19.43 21.86
CA ARG A 77 10.33 -20.37 20.83
C ARG A 77 9.01 -19.87 20.23
N LEU A 78 9.11 -18.97 19.26
CA LEU A 78 7.96 -18.35 18.58
C LEU A 78 7.60 -19.00 17.23
N ASP A 79 8.08 -20.21 16.98
CA ASP A 79 7.95 -20.91 15.69
C ASP A 79 6.51 -20.93 15.16
N SER A 80 5.51 -21.18 16.01
CA SER A 80 4.11 -21.19 15.62
C SER A 80 3.58 -19.81 15.23
N ALA A 81 3.93 -18.77 16.00
CA ALA A 81 3.52 -17.39 15.70
C ALA A 81 4.15 -16.91 14.39
N LEU A 82 5.41 -17.24 14.15
CA LEU A 82 6.13 -16.89 12.92
C LEU A 82 5.55 -17.63 11.71
N PHE A 83 5.12 -18.89 11.89
CA PHE A 83 4.44 -19.65 10.83
C PHE A 83 3.11 -19.01 10.44
N PHE A 84 2.23 -18.72 11.41
CA PHE A 84 0.94 -18.06 11.14
C PHE A 84 1.14 -16.71 10.47
N TRP A 85 2.14 -15.94 10.91
CA TRP A 85 2.47 -14.65 10.32
C TRP A 85 2.87 -14.75 8.84
N ASN A 86 3.82 -15.63 8.52
CA ASN A 86 4.23 -15.85 7.12
C ASN A 86 3.05 -16.36 6.27
N CYS A 87 2.19 -17.19 6.84
CA CYS A 87 0.98 -17.68 6.17
C CYS A 87 0.00 -16.54 5.86
N SER A 88 -0.29 -15.66 6.83
CA SER A 88 -1.16 -14.48 6.61
C SER A 88 -0.63 -13.56 5.52
N HIS A 89 0.69 -13.30 5.50
CA HIS A 89 1.31 -12.51 4.45
C HIS A 89 1.26 -13.17 3.07
N ALA A 90 1.48 -14.49 3.02
CA ALA A 90 1.41 -15.25 1.77
C ALA A 90 -0.02 -15.23 1.20
N LEU A 91 -1.03 -15.49 2.04
CA LEU A 91 -2.43 -15.42 1.65
C LEU A 91 -2.82 -14.03 1.16
N TYR A 92 -2.44 -12.98 1.91
CA TYR A 92 -2.68 -11.60 1.49
C TYR A 92 -2.06 -11.31 0.13
N SER A 93 -0.81 -11.72 -0.08
CA SER A 93 -0.09 -11.47 -1.34
C SER A 93 -0.73 -12.21 -2.52
N ILE A 94 -1.19 -13.44 -2.33
CA ILE A 94 -1.88 -14.22 -3.37
C ILE A 94 -3.20 -13.55 -3.75
N VAL A 95 -4.01 -13.15 -2.77
CA VAL A 95 -5.31 -12.51 -3.03
C VAL A 95 -5.13 -11.15 -3.71
N ALA A 96 -4.20 -10.33 -3.22
CA ALA A 96 -3.88 -9.04 -3.82
C ALA A 96 -3.37 -9.20 -5.26
N PHE A 97 -2.49 -10.18 -5.51
CA PHE A 97 -1.98 -10.46 -6.85
C PHE A 97 -3.08 -10.89 -7.81
N LEU A 98 -3.95 -11.83 -7.41
CA LEU A 98 -5.06 -12.29 -8.26
C LEU A 98 -5.99 -11.12 -8.63
N ARG A 99 -6.33 -10.25 -7.68
CA ARG A 99 -7.21 -9.09 -7.93
C ARG A 99 -6.57 -8.02 -8.80
N MET A 100 -5.29 -7.72 -8.62
CA MET A 100 -4.57 -6.76 -9.48
C MET A 100 -4.24 -7.35 -10.86
N SER A 101 -4.11 -8.68 -10.97
CA SER A 101 -3.76 -9.33 -12.23
C SER A 101 -4.87 -9.25 -13.28
N GLU A 102 -6.14 -9.15 -12.87
CA GLU A 102 -7.28 -8.99 -13.79
C GLU A 102 -7.18 -7.66 -14.56
N ASP A 103 -6.93 -6.58 -13.82
CA ASP A 103 -6.68 -5.23 -14.30
C ASP A 103 -5.46 -5.18 -15.24
N PHE A 104 -4.37 -5.82 -14.81
CA PHE A 104 -3.11 -5.88 -15.55
C PHE A 104 -3.26 -6.67 -16.85
N ALA A 105 -3.94 -7.83 -16.83
CA ALA A 105 -4.15 -8.66 -18.01
C ALA A 105 -5.05 -7.95 -19.03
N HIS A 106 -6.09 -7.24 -18.58
CA HIS A 106 -6.93 -6.45 -19.46
C HIS A 106 -6.13 -5.32 -20.13
N SER A 107 -5.36 -4.57 -19.34
CA SER A 107 -4.53 -3.47 -19.86
C SER A 107 -3.42 -3.96 -20.78
N ALA A 108 -2.82 -5.12 -20.48
CA ALA A 108 -1.80 -5.77 -21.31
C ALA A 108 -2.35 -6.25 -22.66
N SER A 109 -3.62 -6.64 -22.71
CA SER A 109 -4.27 -7.07 -23.96
C SER A 109 -4.55 -5.92 -24.93
N GLN A 110 -4.62 -4.68 -24.45
CA GLN A 110 -4.87 -3.51 -25.29
C GLN A 110 -3.58 -2.99 -25.93
N SER A 111 -2.59 -2.60 -25.13
CA SER A 111 -1.27 -2.13 -25.60
C SER A 111 -0.29 -1.92 -24.44
N PHE A 112 1.02 -2.05 -24.70
CA PHE A 112 2.06 -1.71 -23.71
C PHE A 112 2.03 -0.23 -23.30
N TYR A 113 1.64 0.66 -24.23
CA TYR A 113 1.44 2.08 -23.93
C TYR A 113 0.38 2.29 -22.85
N ASP A 114 -0.67 1.47 -22.86
CA ASP A 114 -1.77 1.59 -21.91
C ASP A 114 -1.39 1.09 -20.50
N LEU A 115 -0.48 0.11 -20.43
CA LEU A 115 0.10 -0.34 -19.16
C LEU A 115 0.99 0.71 -18.49
N VAL A 116 1.71 1.51 -19.28
CA VAL A 116 2.73 2.45 -18.76
C VAL A 116 2.17 3.85 -18.57
N CYS A 117 1.31 4.31 -19.48
CA CYS A 117 0.83 5.68 -19.51
C CYS A 117 -0.56 5.87 -18.90
N ARG A 118 -1.37 4.82 -18.73
CA ARG A 118 -2.66 4.94 -18.05
C ARG A 118 -2.55 4.64 -16.57
N SER A 119 -3.15 5.52 -15.77
CA SER A 119 -3.35 5.36 -14.34
C SER A 119 -4.46 4.36 -14.07
N VAL A 120 -4.30 3.58 -13.00
CA VAL A 120 -5.39 2.78 -12.43
C VAL A 120 -6.47 3.73 -11.92
N VAL A 121 -7.72 3.31 -12.07
CA VAL A 121 -8.89 4.07 -11.65
C VAL A 121 -8.88 4.20 -10.11
N PRO A 122 -8.93 5.42 -9.55
CA PRO A 122 -8.67 5.65 -8.11
C PRO A 122 -9.80 5.18 -7.18
N TYR A 123 -10.98 4.89 -7.72
CA TYR A 123 -12.15 4.38 -6.97
C TYR A 123 -12.30 2.86 -7.06
N ASP A 124 -11.29 2.17 -7.57
CA ASP A 124 -11.39 0.76 -7.92
C ASP A 124 -10.75 -0.19 -6.91
N VAL A 125 -11.06 -1.47 -7.05
CA VAL A 125 -10.61 -2.56 -6.18
C VAL A 125 -9.08 -2.53 -6.02
N ALA A 126 -8.34 -2.27 -7.09
CA ALA A 126 -6.88 -2.18 -7.05
C ALA A 126 -6.33 -1.06 -6.13
N ALA A 127 -7.03 0.08 -6.02
CA ALA A 127 -6.64 1.17 -5.13
C ALA A 127 -6.77 0.77 -3.65
N PHE A 128 -7.87 0.11 -3.29
CA PHE A 128 -8.10 -0.40 -1.94
C PHE A 128 -7.01 -1.41 -1.50
N TRP A 129 -6.69 -2.38 -2.35
CA TRP A 129 -5.67 -3.38 -2.05
C TRP A 129 -4.24 -2.78 -2.00
N SER A 130 -3.98 -1.73 -2.79
CA SER A 130 -2.70 -1.00 -2.77
C SER A 130 -2.51 -0.20 -1.47
N VAL A 131 -3.55 0.50 -1.01
CA VAL A 131 -3.53 1.23 0.27
C VAL A 131 -3.35 0.26 1.44
N THR A 132 -4.09 -0.84 1.44
CA THR A 132 -3.99 -1.88 2.46
C THR A 132 -2.59 -2.53 2.47
N PHE A 133 -1.96 -2.70 1.31
CA PHE A 133 -0.58 -3.17 1.22
C PHE A 133 0.40 -2.16 1.82
N GLY A 134 0.22 -0.87 1.55
CA GLY A 134 0.99 0.20 2.19
C GLY A 134 0.87 0.17 3.71
N MET A 135 -0.35 0.01 4.23
CA MET A 135 -0.62 -0.11 5.66
C MET A 135 0.03 -1.35 6.28
N SER A 136 0.09 -2.48 5.54
CA SER A 136 0.73 -3.71 6.02
C SER A 136 2.22 -3.54 6.36
N LYS A 137 2.90 -2.57 5.73
CA LYS A 137 4.31 -2.24 5.98
C LYS A 137 4.53 -1.41 7.25
N VAL A 138 3.52 -0.63 7.65
CA VAL A 138 3.55 0.22 8.86
C VAL A 138 3.20 -0.58 10.13
N GLY A 139 2.77 -1.84 9.95
CA GLY A 139 2.43 -2.74 11.05
C GLY A 139 3.59 -2.94 12.03
N ARG A 140 3.36 -2.49 13.26
CA ARG A 140 4.12 -2.76 14.51
C ARG A 140 4.49 -4.25 14.74
N TRP A 141 3.93 -5.14 13.94
CA TRP A 141 4.09 -6.59 13.91
C TRP A 141 5.39 -7.09 13.26
N SER A 142 6.11 -6.27 12.49
CA SER A 142 7.45 -6.63 12.00
C SER A 142 8.45 -6.87 13.15
N ILE A 143 8.19 -6.30 14.33
CA ILE A 143 9.00 -6.50 15.55
C ILE A 143 9.06 -7.98 15.97
N PHE A 144 8.03 -8.78 15.67
CA PHE A 144 7.96 -10.21 16.01
C PHE A 144 9.00 -11.04 15.28
N ARG A 145 9.54 -10.56 14.15
CA ARG A 145 10.58 -11.29 13.40
C ARG A 145 11.96 -11.21 14.05
N PHE A 146 12.14 -10.33 15.03
CA PHE A 146 13.41 -10.11 15.74
C PHE A 146 13.35 -10.44 17.24
N ILE A 147 12.21 -10.95 17.72
CA ILE A 147 12.03 -11.54 19.06
C ILE A 147 12.22 -13.05 18.96
#